data_AF-A0A917EWU6-F1
#
_entry.id   AF-A0A917EWU6-F1
#
_cell.length_a   1.000
_cell.length_b   1.000
_cell.length_c   1.000
_cell.angle_alpha   90.00
_cell.angle_beta   90.00
_cell.angle_gamma   90.00
#
_symmetry.space_group_name_H-M   'P 1'
#
loop_
_entity.id
_entity.type
_entity.pdbx_description
1 polymer ?
#
loop_
_entity_poly.entity_id
_entity_poly.type
_entity_poly.pdbx_seq_one_letter_code
_entity_poly.pdbx_strand_id
1 'polypeptide(L)'
;MARVVLSQADMTRALTRISHEILESNRGADDLVILGVPTRGVFLAQRIGAIIQRIEPDAPKALVGALDATMYRDDLSRNLTRTPRPTQIPAGGVDGKTVVLVDDVLYSGRTIRAALDALSDIGRPRIVRLAVLVDRGHRELPIRADFVGKNLPTSTDERINVRLAELDEVEEVSIETRSGEARSSADTRSADAAPSARPADASNTSDTAGGTR
;
A
#
# COMPACT_ATOMS: atom_id res chain seq x y z
N MET A 1 20.73 4.94 6.44
CA MET A 1 21.43 4.54 5.20
C MET A 1 20.56 3.53 4.48
N ALA A 2 20.36 3.66 3.17
CA ALA A 2 19.56 2.69 2.40
C ALA A 2 20.42 1.47 2.03
N ARG A 3 19.86 0.28 2.19
CA ARG A 3 20.50 -1.00 1.84
C ARG A 3 19.73 -1.65 0.69
N VAL A 4 20.42 -1.94 -0.42
CA VAL A 4 19.84 -2.64 -1.57
C VAL A 4 19.57 -4.11 -1.20
N VAL A 5 18.37 -4.58 -1.52
CA VAL A 5 17.87 -5.93 -1.19
C VAL A 5 17.37 -6.71 -2.41
N LEU A 6 17.05 -6.04 -3.50
CA LEU A 6 16.92 -6.64 -4.83
C LEU A 6 17.66 -5.77 -5.85
N SER A 7 18.52 -6.40 -6.64
CA SER A 7 19.09 -5.81 -7.85
C SER A 7 18.11 -5.93 -9.03
N GLN A 8 18.40 -5.23 -10.14
CA GLN A 8 17.69 -5.41 -11.42
C GLN A 8 17.58 -6.88 -11.86
N ALA A 9 18.66 -7.67 -11.69
CA ALA A 9 18.67 -9.08 -12.04
C ALA A 9 17.71 -9.90 -11.15
N ASP A 10 17.63 -9.56 -9.85
CA ASP A 10 16.69 -10.18 -8.93
C ASP A 10 15.24 -9.83 -9.27
N MET A 11 14.98 -8.57 -9.62
CA MET A 11 13.66 -8.09 -10.04
C MET A 11 13.19 -8.79 -11.32
N THR A 12 14.08 -8.92 -12.31
CA THR A 12 13.79 -9.66 -13.54
C THR A 12 13.41 -11.11 -13.23
N ARG A 13 14.21 -11.81 -12.41
CA ARG A 13 13.92 -13.20 -12.00
C ARG A 13 12.58 -13.31 -11.27
N ALA A 14 12.30 -12.38 -10.36
CA ALA A 14 11.06 -12.37 -9.60
C ALA A 14 9.83 -12.17 -10.51
N LEU A 15 9.88 -11.23 -11.45
CA LEU A 15 8.80 -10.98 -12.41
C LEU A 15 8.59 -12.15 -13.37
N THR A 16 9.67 -12.80 -13.82
CA THR A 16 9.56 -14.02 -14.63
C THR A 16 8.86 -15.13 -13.85
N ARG A 17 9.24 -15.36 -12.60
CA ARG A 17 8.60 -16.37 -11.75
C ARG A 17 7.12 -16.06 -11.52
N ILE A 18 6.78 -14.83 -11.14
CA ILE A 18 5.38 -14.39 -10.97
C ILE A 18 4.57 -14.64 -12.26
N SER A 19 5.16 -14.37 -13.43
CA SER A 19 4.48 -14.57 -14.72
C SER A 19 4.16 -16.05 -14.97
N HIS A 20 5.08 -16.96 -14.67
CA HIS A 20 4.81 -18.40 -14.73
C HIS A 20 3.74 -18.83 -13.73
N GLU A 21 3.83 -18.39 -12.47
CA GLU A 21 2.84 -18.72 -11.43
C GLU A 21 1.42 -18.24 -11.81
N ILE A 22 1.29 -17.06 -12.40
CA ILE A 22 0.01 -16.53 -12.91
C ILE A 22 -0.57 -17.46 -13.98
N LEU A 23 0.24 -17.83 -14.98
CA LEU A 23 -0.21 -18.69 -16.08
C LEU A 23 -0.59 -20.09 -15.59
N GLU A 24 0.21 -20.69 -14.71
CA GLU A 24 -0.09 -21.99 -14.11
C GLU A 24 -1.39 -21.93 -13.29
N SER A 25 -1.56 -20.89 -12.47
CA SER A 25 -2.75 -20.71 -11.64
C SER A 25 -4.01 -20.38 -12.43
N ASN A 26 -3.88 -19.79 -13.62
CA ASN A 26 -4.99 -19.49 -14.53
C ASN A 26 -5.23 -20.59 -15.58
N ARG A 27 -4.29 -21.53 -15.74
CA ARG A 27 -4.25 -22.57 -16.79
C ARG A 27 -4.15 -21.99 -18.20
N GLY A 28 -3.25 -21.01 -18.37
CA GLY A 28 -3.04 -20.27 -19.62
C GLY A 28 -3.42 -18.79 -19.51
N ALA A 29 -3.37 -18.06 -20.62
CA ALA A 29 -3.69 -16.63 -20.66
C ALA A 29 -5.17 -16.30 -20.94
N ASP A 30 -6.00 -17.32 -21.17
CA ASP A 30 -7.43 -17.13 -21.44
C ASP A 30 -8.16 -16.47 -20.26
N ASP A 31 -9.06 -15.53 -20.59
CA ASP A 31 -9.79 -14.70 -19.62
C ASP A 31 -8.92 -13.95 -18.60
N LEU A 32 -7.61 -13.82 -18.84
CA LEU A 32 -6.71 -13.11 -17.94
C LEU A 32 -6.74 -11.60 -18.20
N VAL A 33 -6.84 -10.83 -17.12
CA VAL A 33 -6.65 -9.38 -17.13
C VAL A 33 -5.69 -9.00 -16.03
N ILE A 34 -4.68 -8.20 -16.35
CA ILE A 34 -3.68 -7.72 -15.40
C ILE A 34 -3.87 -6.22 -15.24
N LEU A 35 -4.20 -5.77 -14.03
CA LEU A 35 -4.40 -4.35 -13.73
C LEU A 35 -3.33 -3.88 -12.76
N GLY A 36 -2.46 -3.00 -13.23
CA GLY A 36 -1.49 -2.35 -12.35
C GLY A 36 -2.12 -1.23 -11.53
N VAL A 37 -1.83 -1.20 -10.23
CA VAL A 37 -2.19 -0.08 -9.36
C VAL A 37 -1.11 1.01 -9.53
N PRO A 38 -1.47 2.24 -9.91
CA PRO A 38 -0.49 3.30 -10.12
C PRO A 38 0.38 3.56 -8.88
N THR A 39 1.65 3.96 -9.03
CA THR A 39 2.34 4.31 -10.28
C THR A 39 3.18 3.13 -10.76
N ARG A 40 4.02 2.58 -9.87
CA ARG A 40 4.97 1.50 -10.20
C ARG A 40 4.29 0.17 -10.51
N GLY A 41 3.16 -0.14 -9.86
CA GLY A 41 2.39 -1.34 -10.18
C GLY A 41 1.95 -1.43 -11.65
N VAL A 42 1.73 -0.30 -12.33
CA VAL A 42 1.44 -0.25 -13.78
C VAL A 42 2.63 -0.70 -14.62
N PHE A 43 3.83 -0.22 -14.33
CA PHE A 43 5.04 -0.64 -15.04
C PHE A 43 5.34 -2.11 -14.80
N LEU A 44 5.16 -2.59 -13.57
CA LEU A 44 5.29 -4.02 -13.24
C LEU A 44 4.26 -4.87 -13.99
N ALA A 45 3.00 -4.44 -14.06
CA ALA A 45 1.95 -5.12 -14.82
C ALA A 45 2.29 -5.22 -16.32
N GLN A 46 2.81 -4.15 -16.92
CA GLN A 46 3.26 -4.14 -18.31
C GLN A 46 4.40 -5.13 -18.55
N ARG A 47 5.39 -5.17 -17.65
CA ARG A 47 6.50 -6.13 -17.71
C ARG A 47 6.02 -7.57 -17.59
N ILE A 48 5.10 -7.85 -16.66
CA ILE A 48 4.48 -9.18 -16.52
C ILE A 48 3.73 -9.56 -17.80
N GLY A 49 2.91 -8.67 -18.36
CA GLY A 49 2.21 -8.93 -19.62
C GLY A 49 3.14 -9.21 -20.79
N ALA A 50 4.26 -8.47 -20.89
CA ALA A 50 5.28 -8.72 -21.91
C ALA A 50 6.01 -10.06 -21.74
N ILE A 51 6.23 -10.50 -20.49
CA ILE A 51 6.80 -11.82 -20.20
C ILE A 51 5.79 -12.91 -20.57
N ILE A 52 4.52 -12.76 -20.19
CA ILE A 52 3.45 -13.70 -20.53
C ILE A 52 3.32 -13.85 -22.05
N GLN A 53 3.29 -12.75 -22.81
CA GLN A 53 3.24 -12.82 -24.28
C GLN A 53 4.43 -13.55 -24.89
N ARG A 54 5.60 -13.52 -24.23
CA ARG A 54 6.79 -14.27 -24.69
C ARG A 54 6.67 -15.76 -24.39
N ILE A 55 6.06 -16.12 -23.25
CA ILE A 55 5.83 -17.51 -22.85
C ILE A 55 4.71 -18.13 -23.68
N GLU A 56 3.65 -17.38 -23.95
CA GLU A 56 2.44 -17.80 -24.66
C GLU A 56 2.13 -16.79 -25.78
N PRO A 57 2.72 -16.97 -26.98
CA PRO A 57 2.57 -16.03 -28.09
C PRO A 57 1.13 -15.80 -28.58
N ASP A 58 0.24 -16.76 -28.31
CA ASP A 58 -1.19 -16.68 -28.66
C ASP A 58 -2.02 -15.93 -27.60
N ALA A 59 -1.41 -15.55 -26.47
CA ALA A 59 -2.09 -14.78 -25.42
C ALA A 59 -2.67 -13.46 -25.99
N PRO A 60 -3.82 -12.99 -25.46
CA PRO A 60 -4.43 -11.74 -25.92
C PRO A 60 -3.48 -10.55 -25.78
N LYS A 61 -3.18 -9.87 -26.89
CA LYS A 61 -2.25 -8.72 -26.89
C LYS A 61 -2.62 -7.58 -25.93
N ALA A 62 -3.91 -7.43 -25.66
CA ALA A 62 -4.44 -6.40 -24.76
C ALA A 62 -4.93 -7.04 -23.45
N LEU A 63 -4.02 -7.61 -22.66
CA LEU A 63 -4.33 -8.19 -21.35
C LEU A 63 -3.99 -7.25 -20.17
N VAL A 64 -3.22 -6.17 -20.41
CA VAL A 64 -2.75 -5.26 -19.37
C VAL A 64 -3.53 -3.94 -19.36
N GLY A 65 -3.89 -3.48 -18.17
CA GLY A 65 -4.49 -2.18 -17.91
C GLY A 65 -3.93 -1.52 -16.66
N ALA A 66 -4.56 -0.41 -16.26
CA ALA A 66 -4.25 0.33 -15.05
C ALA A 66 -5.54 0.60 -14.27
N LEU A 67 -5.50 0.45 -12.95
CA LEU A 67 -6.62 0.73 -12.07
C LEU A 67 -6.22 1.76 -11.03
N ASP A 68 -6.66 3.00 -11.21
CA ASP A 68 -6.43 4.03 -10.19
C ASP A 68 -7.51 3.99 -9.12
N ALA A 69 -7.07 3.68 -7.90
CA ALA A 69 -7.91 3.62 -6.71
C ALA A 69 -7.79 4.87 -5.83
N THR A 70 -7.14 5.94 -6.33
CA THR A 70 -6.85 7.14 -5.53
C THR A 70 -8.10 7.69 -4.84
N MET A 71 -9.25 7.77 -5.51
CA MET A 71 -10.50 8.29 -4.92
C MET A 71 -11.16 7.38 -3.86
N TYR A 72 -10.72 6.13 -3.75
CA TYR A 72 -11.32 5.13 -2.85
C TYR A 72 -10.53 4.95 -1.55
N ARG A 73 -9.44 5.70 -1.36
CA ARG A 73 -8.62 5.56 -0.15
C ARG A 73 -9.32 6.24 1.03
N ASP A 74 -9.42 5.50 2.12
CA ASP A 74 -10.06 5.91 3.37
C ASP A 74 -9.27 7.00 4.13
N ASP A 75 -8.00 7.19 3.77
CA ASP A 75 -7.10 8.20 4.34
C ASP A 75 -6.99 9.47 3.51
N LEU A 76 -7.88 9.68 2.52
CA LEU A 76 -7.85 10.85 1.61
C LEU A 76 -7.78 12.18 2.37
N SER A 77 -8.47 12.28 3.50
CA SER A 77 -8.52 13.49 4.35
C SER A 77 -7.18 13.84 5.00
N ARG A 78 -6.23 12.89 5.08
CA ARG A 78 -4.93 13.07 5.75
C ARG A 78 -3.78 13.25 4.76
N ASN A 79 -3.90 12.77 3.52
CA ASN A 79 -2.81 12.78 2.53
C ASN A 79 -3.32 13.07 1.10
N LEU A 80 -3.70 14.33 0.80
CA LEU A 80 -4.12 14.80 -0.53
C LEU A 80 -2.99 14.86 -1.59
N THR A 81 -1.86 14.19 -1.37
CA THR A 81 -0.63 14.39 -2.15
C THR A 81 -0.59 13.65 -3.50
N ARG A 82 -1.66 12.94 -3.91
CA ARG A 82 -1.64 12.16 -5.16
C ARG A 82 -2.77 12.56 -6.11
N THR A 83 -2.40 13.11 -7.26
CA THR A 83 -3.33 13.38 -8.36
C THR A 83 -3.85 12.05 -8.94
N PRO A 84 -5.18 11.90 -9.11
CA PRO A 84 -5.75 10.75 -9.79
C PRO A 84 -5.15 10.56 -11.19
N ARG A 85 -4.98 9.31 -11.60
CA ARG A 85 -4.50 8.90 -12.92
C ARG A 85 -5.62 8.17 -13.67
N PRO A 86 -5.61 8.18 -15.01
CA PRO A 86 -6.65 7.49 -15.77
C PRO A 86 -6.65 5.98 -15.50
N THR A 87 -7.80 5.45 -15.10
CA THR A 87 -8.08 4.01 -15.15
C THR A 87 -8.22 3.58 -16.60
N GLN A 88 -7.52 2.52 -16.99
CA GLN A 88 -7.48 1.97 -18.34
C GLN A 88 -7.79 0.48 -18.25
N ILE A 89 -8.99 0.10 -18.67
CA ILE A 89 -9.43 -1.30 -18.69
C ILE A 89 -9.28 -1.83 -20.11
N PRO A 90 -8.73 -3.03 -20.31
CA PRO A 90 -8.67 -3.62 -21.65
C PRO A 90 -10.05 -3.76 -22.28
N ALA A 91 -10.13 -3.72 -23.61
CA ALA A 91 -11.40 -3.68 -24.35
C ALA A 91 -12.35 -4.85 -24.02
N GLY A 92 -11.82 -6.00 -23.63
CA GLY A 92 -12.61 -7.15 -23.21
C GLY A 92 -13.25 -7.04 -21.82
N GLY A 93 -13.07 -5.92 -21.11
CA GLY A 93 -13.62 -5.69 -19.77
C GLY A 93 -13.00 -6.60 -18.69
N VAL A 94 -13.65 -6.61 -17.52
CA VAL A 94 -13.27 -7.45 -16.37
C VAL A 94 -14.32 -8.50 -16.01
N ASP A 95 -15.51 -8.43 -16.62
CA ASP A 95 -16.65 -9.28 -16.26
C ASP A 95 -16.40 -10.76 -16.56
N GLY A 96 -16.63 -11.61 -15.57
CA GLY A 96 -16.41 -13.05 -15.68
C GLY A 96 -14.93 -13.45 -15.80
N LYS A 97 -13.99 -12.52 -15.74
CA LYS A 97 -12.55 -12.75 -15.96
C LYS A 97 -11.77 -13.07 -14.70
N THR A 98 -10.57 -13.59 -14.88
CA THR A 98 -9.55 -13.64 -13.82
C THR A 98 -8.77 -12.33 -13.85
N VAL A 99 -8.94 -11.48 -12.83
CA VAL A 99 -8.21 -10.22 -12.71
C VAL A 99 -7.04 -10.40 -11.75
N VAL A 100 -5.84 -10.05 -12.17
CA VAL A 100 -4.64 -9.97 -11.31
C VAL A 100 -4.31 -8.50 -11.08
N LEU A 101 -4.54 -8.03 -9.86
CA LEU A 101 -4.05 -6.72 -9.42
C LEU A 101 -2.54 -6.79 -9.20
N VAL A 102 -1.81 -5.77 -9.63
CA VAL A 102 -0.35 -5.69 -9.48
C VAL A 102 0.05 -4.44 -8.72
N ASP A 103 0.79 -4.60 -7.63
CA ASP A 103 1.37 -3.50 -6.84
C ASP A 103 2.86 -3.73 -6.60
N ASP A 104 3.59 -2.66 -6.28
CA ASP A 104 5.03 -2.77 -6.03
C ASP A 104 5.32 -3.36 -4.64
N VAL A 105 4.66 -2.86 -3.59
CA VAL A 105 4.88 -3.27 -2.21
C VAL A 105 3.56 -3.50 -1.46
N LEU A 106 3.33 -4.73 -0.99
CA LEU A 106 2.24 -5.01 -0.06
C LEU A 106 2.65 -4.69 1.38
N TYR A 107 2.02 -3.67 1.97
CA TYR A 107 2.19 -3.24 3.36
C TYR A 107 0.91 -3.47 4.19
N SER A 108 0.18 -2.42 4.58
CA SER A 108 -1.03 -2.52 5.41
C SER A 108 -2.21 -3.20 4.70
N GLY A 109 -2.24 -3.16 3.37
CA GLY A 109 -3.31 -3.67 2.51
C GLY A 109 -4.34 -2.63 2.06
N ARG A 110 -4.29 -1.39 2.58
CA ARG A 110 -5.29 -0.34 2.27
C ARG A 110 -5.35 0.05 0.79
N THR A 111 -4.19 0.13 0.12
CA THR A 111 -4.14 0.40 -1.33
C THR A 111 -4.91 -0.66 -2.13
N ILE A 112 -4.71 -1.94 -1.79
CA ILE A 112 -5.40 -3.04 -2.46
C ILE A 112 -6.88 -3.05 -2.12
N ARG A 113 -7.25 -2.73 -0.86
CA ARG A 113 -8.66 -2.59 -0.50
C ARG A 113 -9.36 -1.55 -1.38
N ALA A 114 -8.77 -0.36 -1.50
CA ALA A 114 -9.28 0.69 -2.37
C ALA A 114 -9.36 0.23 -3.85
N ALA A 115 -8.37 -0.54 -4.32
CA ALA A 115 -8.39 -1.10 -5.68
C ALA A 115 -9.51 -2.14 -5.87
N LEU A 116 -9.82 -2.96 -4.86
CA LEU A 116 -10.95 -3.89 -4.91
C LEU A 116 -12.29 -3.14 -4.95
N ASP A 117 -12.42 -2.05 -4.20
CA ASP A 117 -13.62 -1.20 -4.23
C ASP A 117 -13.76 -0.54 -5.62
N ALA A 118 -12.69 0.05 -6.17
CA ALA A 118 -12.67 0.62 -7.52
C ALA A 118 -13.00 -0.41 -8.62
N LEU A 119 -12.46 -1.63 -8.51
CA LEU A 119 -12.74 -2.71 -9.45
C LEU A 119 -14.22 -3.14 -9.41
N SER A 120 -14.83 -3.08 -8.23
CA SER A 120 -16.25 -3.41 -8.03
C SER A 120 -17.18 -2.39 -8.67
N ASP A 121 -16.74 -1.15 -8.89
CA ASP A 121 -17.55 -0.16 -9.63
C ASP A 121 -17.43 -0.33 -11.15
N ILE A 122 -16.37 -1.01 -11.61
CA ILE A 122 -16.09 -1.24 -13.03
C ILE A 122 -16.78 -2.49 -13.56
N GLY A 123 -16.82 -3.57 -12.77
CA GLY A 123 -17.39 -4.83 -13.23
C GLY A 123 -17.38 -5.95 -12.19
N ARG A 124 -17.61 -7.17 -12.65
CA ARG A 124 -17.78 -8.39 -11.83
C ARG A 124 -16.82 -9.48 -12.31
N PRO A 125 -15.53 -9.40 -11.93
CA PRO A 125 -14.59 -10.48 -12.20
C PRO A 125 -15.01 -11.77 -11.51
N ARG A 126 -14.70 -12.90 -12.14
CA ARG A 126 -14.93 -14.25 -11.59
C ARG A 126 -13.97 -14.53 -10.43
N ILE A 127 -12.72 -14.10 -10.58
CA ILE A 127 -11.67 -14.23 -9.57
C ILE A 127 -10.84 -12.95 -9.57
N VAL A 128 -10.50 -12.45 -8.38
CA VAL A 128 -9.48 -11.41 -8.21
C VAL A 128 -8.29 -11.99 -7.45
N ARG A 129 -7.10 -11.82 -7.99
CA ARG A 129 -5.81 -12.20 -7.40
C ARG A 129 -4.92 -10.98 -7.24
N LEU A 130 -3.90 -11.11 -6.42
CA LEU A 130 -2.91 -10.06 -6.16
C LEU A 130 -1.50 -10.58 -6.40
N ALA A 131 -0.76 -9.88 -7.26
CA ALA A 131 0.68 -10.04 -7.45
C ALA A 131 1.42 -8.82 -6.91
N VAL A 132 2.47 -9.04 -6.13
CA VAL A 132 3.35 -7.96 -5.66
C VAL A 132 4.82 -8.30 -5.82
N LEU A 133 5.63 -7.30 -6.12
CA LEU A 133 7.07 -7.49 -6.17
C LEU A 133 7.63 -7.78 -4.77
N VAL A 134 7.18 -7.01 -3.77
CA VAL A 134 7.62 -7.17 -2.37
C VAL A 134 6.42 -7.31 -1.44
N ASP A 135 6.49 -8.28 -0.55
CA ASP A 135 5.67 -8.33 0.64
C ASP A 135 6.51 -7.98 1.87
N ARG A 136 6.16 -6.90 2.57
CA ARG A 136 6.89 -6.42 3.74
C ARG A 136 6.23 -6.69 5.09
N GLY A 137 5.10 -7.40 5.10
CA GLY A 137 4.31 -7.68 6.31
C GLY A 137 3.49 -6.49 6.83
N HIS A 138 3.21 -6.50 8.14
CA HIS A 138 2.46 -5.45 8.87
C HIS A 138 1.05 -5.17 8.33
N ARG A 139 0.29 -6.24 8.12
CA ARG A 139 -1.10 -6.14 7.65
C ARG A 139 -2.00 -5.48 8.69
N GLU A 140 -2.80 -4.53 8.22
CA GLU A 140 -3.91 -3.94 8.98
C GLU A 140 -5.26 -4.45 8.46
N LEU A 141 -5.27 -5.00 7.25
CA LEU A 141 -6.42 -5.64 6.62
C LEU A 141 -6.09 -7.11 6.31
N PRO A 142 -7.09 -8.02 6.28
CA PRO A 142 -6.89 -9.44 6.01
C PRO A 142 -6.63 -9.71 4.51
N ILE A 143 -5.64 -9.03 3.93
CA ILE A 143 -5.27 -9.09 2.52
C ILE A 143 -3.91 -9.75 2.40
N ARG A 144 -3.82 -10.79 1.56
CA ARG A 144 -2.57 -11.45 1.18
C ARG A 144 -2.40 -11.41 -0.33
N ALA A 145 -1.16 -11.43 -0.78
CA ALA A 145 -0.85 -11.63 -2.18
C ALA A 145 -0.84 -13.13 -2.50
N ASP A 146 -1.33 -13.46 -3.69
CA ASP A 146 -1.25 -14.81 -4.26
C ASP A 146 0.14 -15.05 -4.85
N PHE A 147 0.74 -14.01 -5.44
CA PHE A 147 2.06 -14.06 -6.07
C PHE A 147 2.98 -13.03 -5.45
N VAL A 148 4.12 -13.46 -4.91
CA VAL A 148 5.07 -12.60 -4.22
C VAL A 148 6.46 -12.75 -4.83
N GLY A 149 7.07 -11.64 -5.25
CA GLY A 149 8.44 -11.61 -5.76
C GLY A 149 9.46 -11.89 -4.66
N LYS A 150 9.36 -11.18 -3.54
CA LYS A 150 10.19 -11.42 -2.35
C LYS A 150 9.45 -11.07 -1.06
N ASN A 151 9.50 -11.96 -0.09
CA ASN A 151 9.11 -11.65 1.29
C ASN A 151 10.30 -10.98 1.99
N LEU A 152 10.09 -9.77 2.50
CA LEU A 152 11.08 -8.99 3.22
C LEU A 152 10.53 -8.65 4.61
N PRO A 153 10.87 -9.42 5.65
CA PRO A 153 10.56 -9.02 7.02
C PRO A 153 11.18 -7.65 7.29
N THR A 154 10.35 -6.69 7.67
CA THR A 154 10.79 -5.32 8.01
C THR A 154 10.30 -4.95 9.39
N SER A 155 10.91 -3.93 9.98
CA SER A 155 10.33 -3.20 11.11
C SER A 155 9.38 -2.10 10.60
N THR A 156 8.49 -1.59 11.46
CA THR A 156 7.50 -0.55 11.09
C THR A 156 8.15 0.80 10.77
N ASP A 157 9.35 1.06 11.29
CA ASP A 157 10.18 2.24 11.05
C ASP A 157 11.04 2.13 9.78
N GLU A 158 11.11 0.94 9.19
CA GLU A 158 11.75 0.74 7.89
C GLU A 158 10.82 1.11 6.73
N ARG A 159 11.40 1.55 5.63
CA ARG A 159 10.70 1.86 4.38
C ARG A 159 11.32 1.05 3.25
N ILE A 160 10.46 0.41 2.47
CA ILE A 160 10.82 -0.20 1.20
C ILE A 160 10.71 0.86 0.11
N ASN A 161 11.79 1.05 -0.65
CA ASN A 161 11.81 1.87 -1.83
C ASN A 161 12.02 0.98 -3.05
N VAL A 162 11.02 0.93 -3.93
CA VAL A 162 11.13 0.29 -5.24
C VAL A 162 11.47 1.39 -6.24
N ARG A 163 12.53 1.18 -7.02
CA ARG A 163 12.95 2.07 -8.10
C ARG A 163 12.90 1.31 -9.41
N LEU A 164 12.28 1.92 -10.42
CA LEU A 164 12.15 1.34 -11.75
C LEU A 164 12.85 2.25 -12.75
N ALA A 165 13.58 1.68 -13.71
CA ALA A 165 14.34 2.46 -14.69
C ALA A 165 13.46 3.45 -15.46
N GLU A 166 12.18 3.13 -15.68
CA GLU A 166 11.20 3.97 -16.38
C GLU A 166 10.85 5.28 -15.64
N LEU A 167 11.14 5.36 -14.33
CA LEU A 167 10.80 6.51 -13.48
C LEU A 167 12.01 7.10 -12.76
N ASP A 168 12.97 6.26 -12.40
CA ASP A 168 14.00 6.55 -11.39
C ASP A 168 15.43 6.43 -11.94
N GLU A 169 15.60 6.11 -13.24
CA GLU A 169 16.89 5.85 -13.94
C GLU A 169 17.69 4.64 -13.41
N VAL A 170 17.32 4.12 -12.25
CA VAL A 170 17.92 2.98 -11.56
C VAL A 170 16.84 1.93 -11.30
N GLU A 171 17.21 0.66 -11.38
CA GLU A 171 16.32 -0.45 -11.07
C GLU A 171 16.83 -1.27 -9.87
N GLU A 172 16.18 -1.06 -8.73
CA GLU A 172 16.51 -1.74 -7.49
C GLU A 172 15.36 -1.68 -6.48
N VAL A 173 15.44 -2.53 -5.46
CA VAL A 173 14.67 -2.38 -4.23
C VAL A 173 15.63 -2.16 -3.08
N SER A 174 15.41 -1.13 -2.28
CA SER A 174 16.19 -0.83 -1.08
C SER A 174 15.32 -0.69 0.18
N ILE A 175 15.93 -0.95 1.33
CA ILE A 175 15.34 -0.75 2.66
C ILE A 175 16.08 0.37 3.36
N GLU A 176 15.35 1.33 3.92
CA GLU A 176 15.91 2.39 4.76
C GLU A 176 15.18 2.47 6.10
N THR A 177 15.93 2.58 7.19
CA THR A 177 15.37 2.89 8.51
C THR A 177 15.15 4.39 8.60
N ARG A 178 13.96 4.83 9.04
CA ARG A 178 13.76 6.25 9.38
C ARG A 178 14.56 6.57 10.64
N SER A 179 15.69 7.28 10.49
CA SER A 179 16.36 7.91 11.62
C SER A 179 15.39 8.89 12.28
N GLY A 180 15.10 8.72 13.56
CA GLY A 180 14.11 9.51 14.28
C GLY A 180 14.55 10.96 14.50
N GLU A 181 14.29 11.84 13.53
CA GLU A 181 14.23 13.29 13.74
C GLU A 181 12.77 13.75 13.67
N ALA A 182 12.04 13.52 14.78
CA ALA A 182 10.87 14.28 15.25
C ALA A 182 10.23 13.57 16.46
N ARG A 183 11.02 13.36 17.52
CA ARG A 183 10.51 13.16 18.88
C ARG A 183 11.23 14.13 19.82
N SER A 184 11.07 15.43 19.59
CA SER A 184 11.45 16.46 20.56
C SER A 184 10.82 17.81 20.20
N SER A 185 9.58 18.04 20.64
CA SER A 185 9.06 19.37 21.01
C SER A 185 7.61 19.33 21.55
N ALA A 186 7.24 18.30 22.33
CA ALA A 186 5.97 18.29 23.06
C ALA A 186 6.08 17.92 24.55
N ASP A 187 7.27 17.60 25.07
CA ASP A 187 7.49 17.28 26.48
C ASP A 187 8.47 18.28 27.12
N THR A 188 8.05 19.54 27.26
CA THR A 188 8.69 20.48 28.21
C THR A 188 7.68 21.47 28.78
N ARG A 189 6.53 20.98 29.27
CA ARG A 189 5.71 21.73 30.24
C ARG A 189 5.13 20.79 31.28
N SER A 190 5.97 20.40 32.24
CA SER A 190 5.52 19.90 33.54
C SER A 190 6.72 19.72 34.48
N ALA A 191 7.32 20.83 34.92
CA ALA A 191 8.15 20.84 36.13
C ALA A 191 8.43 22.30 36.53
N ASP A 192 7.41 23.00 37.06
CA ASP A 192 7.68 24.01 38.08
C ASP A 192 6.41 24.32 38.88
N ALA A 193 6.24 23.61 39.99
CA ALA A 193 5.35 24.00 41.07
C ALA A 193 5.72 23.24 42.35
N ALA A 194 6.55 23.87 43.19
CA ALA A 194 6.70 23.55 44.60
C ALA A 194 7.04 24.86 45.36
N PRO A 195 6.96 24.93 46.70
CA PRO A 195 5.73 25.30 47.38
C PRO A 195 5.89 26.39 48.46
N SER A 196 4.73 26.80 49.00
CA SER A 196 4.51 27.34 50.36
C SER A 196 4.75 28.84 50.63
N ALA A 197 3.66 29.50 51.04
CA ALA A 197 3.63 30.39 52.18
C ALA A 197 2.27 30.25 52.88
N ARG A 198 2.28 29.81 54.14
CA ARG A 198 1.20 29.93 55.14
C ARG A 198 1.55 31.13 56.07
N PRO A 199 0.75 31.47 57.10
CA PRO A 199 -0.68 31.83 57.12
C PRO A 199 -0.91 33.09 58.01
N ALA A 200 -2.13 33.65 58.03
CA ALA A 200 -2.79 34.34 59.17
C ALA A 200 -4.08 35.02 58.68
N ASP A 201 -5.14 35.26 59.43
CA ASP A 201 -5.74 34.69 60.64
C ASP A 201 -7.10 35.44 60.79
N ALA A 202 -8.00 34.84 61.58
CA ALA A 202 -9.08 35.48 62.34
C ALA A 202 -10.50 35.71 61.77
N SER A 203 -11.45 35.27 62.62
CA SER A 203 -12.90 35.55 62.76
C SER A 203 -13.82 34.85 61.75
N ASN A 204 -14.56 33.77 62.06
CA ASN A 204 -15.38 33.32 63.21
C ASN A 204 -16.70 34.09 63.43
N THR A 205 -17.76 33.29 63.64
CA THR A 205 -19.16 33.59 64.02
C THR A 205 -20.02 34.21 62.91
N SER A 206 -21.27 33.82 62.62
CA SER A 206 -22.30 32.99 63.27
C SER A 206 -23.36 32.68 62.19
N ASP A 207 -23.83 31.44 62.03
CA ASP A 207 -25.14 30.95 62.53
C ASP A 207 -26.38 31.59 61.87
N THR A 208 -27.24 30.77 61.24
CA THR A 208 -28.72 30.67 61.45
C THR A 208 -29.46 30.11 60.21
N ALA A 209 -29.97 28.88 60.38
CA ALA A 209 -31.28 28.31 60.01
C ALA A 209 -32.05 28.62 58.69
N GLY A 210 -32.61 27.52 58.14
CA GLY A 210 -33.96 27.44 57.53
C GLY A 210 -34.10 27.92 56.09
N GLY A 211 -34.83 27.31 55.16
CA GLY A 211 -35.77 26.20 55.19
C GLY A 211 -36.59 26.21 53.89
N THR A 212 -36.99 25.02 53.43
CA THR A 212 -38.19 24.70 52.62
C THR A 212 -38.45 25.31 51.23
N ARG A 213 -38.68 24.35 50.31
CA ARG A 213 -39.52 24.33 49.09
C ARG A 213 -38.88 24.78 47.78
#